data_AF-A0A7S0FQY9-F1
#
_entry.id   AF-A0A7S0FQY9-F1
#
_cell.length_a   1.000
_cell.length_b   1.000
_cell.length_c   1.000
_cell.angle_alpha   90.00
_cell.angle_beta   90.00
_cell.angle_gamma   90.00
#
_symmetry.space_group_name_H-M   'P 1'
#
loop_
_entity.id
_entity.type
_entity.pdbx_description
1 polymer ?
#
loop_
_entity_poly.entity_id
_entity_poly.type
_entity_poly.pdbx_seq_one_letter_code
_entity_poly.pdbx_strand_id
1 'polypeptide(L)'
;SKADALPVMVWIHGGSLYNGEGAQYSPVILAGNEDVVVVTLNYRLGLLGFLPTGPDNEGALNGMLDVVQALEWVQKRISYFGGDPEKVTIFGESAGALLVTLLSVHPEGEGLFLRAISESSYYQSLVKNPVLNDTLPGLDDLVAMSGEAVANLTYFGTPPDLFYISNVYLPTNPLDLFQEGPINPTDMIIGSNTYDAPSMTLLPKASLMDLSLVLFMFNPAAQASFTEEEENAIRSLYPLDNYNNSVVQANIQTNADAFYTCFAREMAQLTSKIIDGNVFSYWYGHFSPSTDSFYAGLAADVKAEITDPNFAFHGAEVSLLFGDNLGNEDKSMSTELVARWAGFARSGNPQLSSSTTWDPVSPLLANNFDVPYLYMNSEGVAMVKSDKQKIKQCAEVIPLGIESTSPNGWYFSSYADSNHTNDNGDQNGGDSKTNKDASGSATGVLSAATALTGFALLINLLV
;
A
#
# COMPACT_ATOMS: atom_id res chain seq x y z
N SER A 1 -1.67 7.10 38.30
CA SER A 1 -3.15 7.05 38.32
C SER A 1 -3.64 7.03 36.88
N LYS A 2 -4.95 6.85 36.59
CA LYS A 2 -5.41 6.90 35.18
C LYS A 2 -5.22 8.29 34.52
N ALA A 3 -5.04 9.34 35.33
CA ALA A 3 -4.73 10.69 34.84
C ALA A 3 -3.27 10.86 34.37
N ASP A 4 -2.41 9.86 34.59
CA ASP A 4 -0.97 9.89 34.27
C ASP A 4 -0.61 8.88 33.15
N ALA A 5 -1.60 8.27 32.51
CA ALA A 5 -1.39 7.23 31.49
C ALA A 5 -1.23 7.84 30.08
N LEU A 6 -0.20 7.40 29.36
CA LEU A 6 0.17 7.90 28.04
C LEU A 6 -0.60 7.18 26.93
N PRO A 7 -0.88 7.82 25.78
CA PRO A 7 -1.40 7.10 24.62
C PRO A 7 -0.40 6.03 24.16
N VAL A 8 -0.92 4.99 23.52
CA VAL A 8 -0.16 3.84 23.06
C VAL A 8 -0.11 3.85 21.53
N MET A 9 1.07 3.68 20.95
CA MET A 9 1.26 3.52 19.51
C MET A 9 1.78 2.10 19.25
N VAL A 10 1.06 1.31 18.46
CA VAL A 10 1.41 -0.09 18.15
C VAL A 10 1.83 -0.19 16.68
N TRP A 11 3.11 -0.43 16.45
CA TRP A 11 3.71 -0.55 15.12
C TRP A 11 3.51 -1.95 14.56
N ILE A 12 2.97 -2.02 13.34
CA ILE A 12 2.84 -3.23 12.53
C ILE A 12 3.77 -3.06 11.32
N HIS A 13 4.83 -3.85 11.26
CA HIS A 13 5.87 -3.67 10.24
C HIS A 13 5.41 -4.10 8.84
N GLY A 14 5.97 -3.44 7.82
CA GLY A 14 5.90 -3.83 6.41
C GLY A 14 6.76 -5.06 6.09
N GLY A 15 7.16 -5.16 4.82
CA GLY A 15 7.94 -6.31 4.30
C GLY A 15 7.13 -7.31 3.48
N SER A 16 6.11 -6.85 2.75
CA SER A 16 5.33 -7.64 1.78
C SER A 16 4.73 -8.95 2.33
N LEU A 17 4.41 -8.97 3.63
CA LEU A 17 3.91 -10.12 4.38
C LEU A 17 4.84 -11.36 4.43
N TYR A 18 6.04 -11.32 3.86
CA TYR A 18 7.03 -12.42 3.91
C TYR A 18 8.35 -12.09 4.60
N ASN A 19 8.62 -10.81 4.87
CA ASN A 19 9.84 -10.32 5.51
C ASN A 19 9.51 -9.30 6.62
N GLY A 20 10.52 -8.94 7.42
CA GLY A 20 10.44 -7.91 8.47
C GLY A 20 10.33 -8.45 9.89
N GLU A 21 10.66 -7.63 10.86
CA GLU A 21 10.45 -7.91 12.29
C GLU A 21 10.33 -6.61 13.10
N GLY A 22 9.57 -6.63 14.20
CA GLY A 22 9.39 -5.48 15.09
C GLY A 22 10.69 -5.00 15.76
N ALA A 23 11.76 -5.81 15.75
CA ALA A 23 13.07 -5.44 16.28
C ALA A 23 13.87 -4.49 15.37
N GLN A 24 13.51 -4.37 14.08
CA GLN A 24 14.13 -3.44 13.13
C GLN A 24 13.82 -1.97 13.44
N TYR A 25 12.75 -1.70 14.19
CA TYR A 25 12.17 -0.37 14.37
C TYR A 25 12.42 0.13 15.79
N SER A 26 13.47 0.94 15.97
CA SER A 26 13.86 1.46 17.28
C SER A 26 12.86 2.52 17.78
N PRO A 27 12.09 2.27 18.85
CA PRO A 27 11.07 3.22 19.33
C PRO A 27 11.67 4.47 20.02
N VAL A 28 13.00 4.59 20.08
CA VAL A 28 13.72 5.59 20.88
C VAL A 28 13.41 7.03 20.45
N ILE A 29 13.21 7.29 19.16
CA ILE A 29 12.87 8.63 18.67
C ILE A 29 11.45 9.02 19.09
N LEU A 30 10.45 8.20 18.77
CA LEU A 30 9.05 8.42 19.16
C LEU A 30 8.90 8.50 20.69
N ALA A 31 9.28 7.46 21.43
CA ALA A 31 9.09 7.40 22.89
C ALA A 31 10.06 8.27 23.70
N GLY A 32 11.15 8.75 23.09
CA GLY A 32 12.14 9.62 23.75
C GLY A 32 11.88 11.11 23.56
N ASN A 33 11.23 11.50 22.46
CA ASN A 33 10.89 12.88 22.15
C ASN A 33 9.43 13.24 22.50
N GLU A 34 8.54 12.25 22.55
CA GLU A 34 7.10 12.45 22.75
C GLU A 34 6.56 11.62 23.92
N ASP A 35 5.59 12.18 24.64
CA ASP A 35 4.89 11.49 25.75
C ASP A 35 3.93 10.39 25.23
N VAL A 36 4.50 9.28 24.74
CA VAL A 36 3.81 8.12 24.17
C VAL A 36 4.46 6.80 24.63
N VAL A 37 3.67 5.72 24.70
CA VAL A 37 4.21 4.35 24.83
C VAL A 37 4.20 3.71 23.44
N VAL A 38 5.36 3.27 22.95
CA VAL A 38 5.47 2.58 21.66
C VAL A 38 5.62 1.07 21.88
N VAL A 39 4.87 0.28 21.12
CA VAL A 39 4.95 -1.18 21.09
C VAL A 39 5.29 -1.59 19.66
N THR A 40 6.36 -2.37 19.47
CA THR A 40 6.61 -3.10 18.22
C THR A 40 6.30 -4.59 18.45
N LEU A 41 5.91 -5.29 17.40
CA LEU A 41 5.50 -6.70 17.46
C LEU A 41 6.06 -7.49 16.27
N ASN A 42 6.05 -8.81 16.40
CA ASN A 42 6.21 -9.75 15.28
C ASN A 42 4.87 -10.44 15.03
N TYR A 43 4.58 -10.73 13.76
CA TYR A 43 3.49 -11.60 13.34
C TYR A 43 4.03 -12.71 12.43
N ARG A 44 3.31 -13.82 12.24
CA ARG A 44 3.73 -14.87 11.30
C ARG A 44 3.70 -14.33 9.87
N LEU A 45 4.75 -14.66 9.12
CA LEU A 45 4.98 -14.22 7.74
C LEU A 45 4.86 -15.40 6.77
N GLY A 46 4.67 -15.08 5.49
CA GLY A 46 4.71 -16.03 4.39
C GLY A 46 3.69 -17.14 4.49
N LEU A 47 4.10 -18.35 4.09
CA LEU A 47 3.26 -19.55 4.18
C LEU A 47 2.80 -19.85 5.63
N LEU A 48 3.54 -19.41 6.66
CA LEU A 48 3.17 -19.65 8.07
C LEU A 48 2.09 -18.68 8.58
N GLY A 49 2.01 -17.49 7.98
CA GLY A 49 1.05 -16.44 8.34
C GLY A 49 -0.18 -16.36 7.43
N PHE A 50 -0.07 -16.81 6.17
CA PHE A 50 -1.04 -16.44 5.14
C PHE A 50 -1.38 -17.56 4.14
N LEU A 51 -0.90 -18.79 4.35
CA LEU A 51 -1.36 -19.95 3.57
C LEU A 51 -2.77 -20.39 4.04
N PRO A 52 -3.74 -20.57 3.13
CA PRO A 52 -5.00 -21.21 3.47
C PRO A 52 -4.82 -22.72 3.68
N THR A 53 -5.24 -23.23 4.83
CA THR A 53 -5.03 -24.62 5.27
C THR A 53 -6.31 -25.46 5.37
N GLY A 54 -7.49 -24.84 5.33
CA GLY A 54 -8.78 -25.52 5.45
C GLY A 54 -9.76 -25.23 4.31
N PRO A 55 -10.95 -25.87 4.31
CA PRO A 55 -12.05 -25.43 3.47
C PRO A 55 -12.34 -23.94 3.71
N ASP A 56 -12.85 -23.26 2.68
CA ASP A 56 -13.19 -21.83 2.75
C ASP A 56 -12.01 -20.90 3.14
N ASN A 57 -10.78 -21.35 2.92
CA ASN A 57 -9.54 -20.60 3.13
C ASN A 57 -9.22 -20.25 4.60
N GLU A 58 -9.57 -21.12 5.55
CA GLU A 58 -9.11 -21.04 6.95
C GLU A 58 -7.58 -20.87 7.03
N GLY A 59 -7.08 -20.05 7.94
CA GLY A 59 -5.63 -19.84 8.17
C GLY A 59 -4.95 -18.80 7.28
N ALA A 60 -5.61 -18.32 6.22
CA ALA A 60 -5.08 -17.30 5.30
C ALA A 60 -4.79 -15.93 5.96
N LEU A 61 -5.29 -15.68 7.17
CA LEU A 61 -5.07 -14.45 7.95
C LEU A 61 -4.40 -14.72 9.30
N ASN A 62 -3.68 -15.85 9.44
CA ASN A 62 -2.97 -16.23 10.66
C ASN A 62 -2.02 -15.12 11.18
N GLY A 63 -1.31 -14.43 10.29
CA GLY A 63 -0.46 -13.28 10.65
C GLY A 63 -1.27 -12.09 11.19
N MET A 64 -2.41 -11.78 10.58
CA MET A 64 -3.33 -10.75 11.12
C MET A 64 -3.87 -11.14 12.50
N LEU A 65 -4.21 -12.42 12.72
CA LEU A 65 -4.67 -12.92 14.01
C LEU A 65 -3.55 -12.88 15.09
N ASP A 66 -2.28 -12.98 14.71
CA ASP A 66 -1.18 -12.73 15.66
C ASP A 66 -1.13 -11.25 16.09
N VAL A 67 -1.43 -10.31 15.17
CA VAL A 67 -1.58 -8.88 15.51
C VAL A 67 -2.78 -8.66 16.44
N VAL A 68 -3.93 -9.29 16.18
CA VAL A 68 -5.10 -9.28 17.09
C VAL A 68 -4.69 -9.74 18.49
N GLN A 69 -3.96 -10.86 18.62
CA GLN A 69 -3.49 -11.38 19.89
C GLN A 69 -2.48 -10.44 20.59
N ALA A 70 -1.65 -9.72 19.84
CA ALA A 70 -0.77 -8.68 20.38
C ALA A 70 -1.57 -7.46 20.88
N LEU A 71 -2.61 -7.04 20.16
CA LEU A 71 -3.51 -5.96 20.58
C LEU A 71 -4.36 -6.34 21.80
N GLU A 72 -4.83 -7.59 21.89
CA GLU A 72 -5.43 -8.12 23.12
C GLU A 72 -4.46 -8.04 24.31
N TRP A 73 -3.18 -8.36 24.10
CA TRP A 73 -2.15 -8.25 25.13
C TRP A 73 -1.98 -6.78 25.56
N VAL A 74 -1.93 -5.85 24.61
CA VAL A 74 -1.88 -4.40 24.87
C VAL A 74 -3.07 -3.99 25.74
N GLN A 75 -4.30 -4.31 25.33
CA GLN A 75 -5.52 -4.04 26.11
C GLN A 75 -5.45 -4.61 27.54
N LYS A 76 -4.94 -5.84 27.70
CA LYS A 76 -4.87 -6.55 28.99
C LYS A 76 -3.67 -6.14 29.87
N ARG A 77 -2.63 -5.49 29.32
CA ARG A 77 -1.32 -5.32 30.01
C ARG A 77 -0.65 -3.96 29.90
N ILE A 78 -0.97 -3.10 28.93
CA ILE A 78 -0.16 -1.90 28.66
C ILE A 78 -0.16 -0.87 29.82
N SER A 79 -1.20 -0.90 30.66
CA SER A 79 -1.29 -0.11 31.89
C SER A 79 -0.21 -0.41 32.93
N TYR A 80 0.42 -1.60 32.91
CA TYR A 80 1.60 -1.90 33.74
C TYR A 80 2.87 -1.19 33.25
N PHE A 81 2.87 -0.71 32.00
CA PHE A 81 3.97 0.01 31.36
C PHE A 81 3.70 1.52 31.24
N GLY A 82 2.61 2.02 31.85
CA GLY A 82 2.22 3.43 31.82
C GLY A 82 1.33 3.83 30.64
N GLY A 83 0.94 2.90 29.78
CA GLY A 83 0.04 3.17 28.65
C GLY A 83 -1.45 3.16 29.03
N ASP A 84 -2.25 3.94 28.31
CA ASP A 84 -3.70 4.00 28.41
C ASP A 84 -4.34 3.05 27.37
N PRO A 85 -4.93 1.91 27.76
CA PRO A 85 -5.56 0.97 26.82
C PRO A 85 -6.77 1.58 26.08
N GLU A 86 -7.35 2.67 26.59
CA GLU A 86 -8.43 3.39 25.90
C GLU A 86 -7.91 4.38 24.83
N LYS A 87 -6.58 4.51 24.67
CA LYS A 87 -5.94 5.40 23.68
C LYS A 87 -4.86 4.67 22.87
N VAL A 88 -5.19 3.49 22.38
CA VAL A 88 -4.34 2.72 21.47
C VAL A 88 -4.53 3.24 20.04
N THR A 89 -3.42 3.55 19.37
CA THR A 89 -3.34 3.87 17.95
C THR A 89 -2.52 2.78 17.26
N ILE A 90 -3.08 2.08 16.29
CA ILE A 90 -2.29 1.19 15.43
C ILE A 90 -1.68 1.99 14.28
N PHE A 91 -0.45 1.69 13.91
CA PHE A 91 0.19 2.30 12.74
C PHE A 91 1.10 1.28 12.06
N GLY A 92 1.26 1.41 10.75
CA GLY A 92 2.04 0.46 9.97
C GLY A 92 2.25 0.97 8.56
N GLU A 93 3.31 0.46 7.93
CA GLU A 93 3.70 0.79 6.57
C GLU A 93 3.60 -0.43 5.64
N SER A 94 3.31 -0.20 4.35
CA SER A 94 3.28 -1.25 3.32
C SER A 94 2.32 -2.38 3.67
N ALA A 95 2.80 -3.62 3.74
CA ALA A 95 2.08 -4.78 4.25
C ALA A 95 1.52 -4.60 5.68
N GLY A 96 2.19 -3.82 6.53
CA GLY A 96 1.68 -3.43 7.84
C GLY A 96 0.52 -2.44 7.74
N ALA A 97 0.57 -1.51 6.79
CA ALA A 97 -0.55 -0.61 6.49
C ALA A 97 -1.76 -1.37 5.93
N LEU A 98 -1.54 -2.40 5.10
CA LEU A 98 -2.57 -3.34 4.68
C LEU A 98 -3.23 -4.01 5.91
N LEU A 99 -2.45 -4.51 6.86
CA LEU A 99 -3.01 -5.08 8.11
C LEU A 99 -3.76 -4.04 8.95
N VAL A 100 -3.30 -2.79 9.02
CA VAL A 100 -4.05 -1.67 9.64
C VAL A 100 -5.38 -1.43 8.93
N THR A 101 -5.39 -1.39 7.59
CA THR A 101 -6.59 -1.21 6.77
C THR A 101 -7.58 -2.35 7.02
N LEU A 102 -7.13 -3.60 7.03
CA LEU A 102 -7.98 -4.76 7.30
C LEU A 102 -8.55 -4.74 8.72
N LEU A 103 -7.72 -4.53 9.74
CA LEU A 103 -8.17 -4.42 11.14
C LEU A 103 -9.13 -3.25 11.37
N SER A 104 -9.11 -2.22 10.53
CA SER A 104 -10.04 -1.09 10.61
C SER A 104 -11.49 -1.45 10.24
N VAL A 105 -11.72 -2.53 9.47
CA VAL A 105 -13.08 -2.99 9.08
C VAL A 105 -13.39 -4.44 9.48
N HIS A 106 -12.41 -5.16 10.02
CA HIS A 106 -12.57 -6.55 10.44
C HIS A 106 -13.15 -6.65 11.88
N PRO A 107 -14.13 -7.54 12.16
CA PRO A 107 -14.73 -7.68 13.49
C PRO A 107 -13.73 -7.95 14.64
N GLU A 108 -12.71 -8.77 14.40
CA GLU A 108 -11.62 -9.03 15.37
C GLU A 108 -10.78 -7.79 15.75
N GLY A 109 -10.95 -6.65 15.06
CA GLY A 109 -10.36 -5.36 15.45
C GLY A 109 -11.23 -4.55 16.43
N GLU A 110 -12.50 -4.91 16.61
CA GLU A 110 -13.48 -4.13 17.37
C GLU A 110 -13.04 -3.93 18.83
N GLY A 111 -12.97 -2.67 19.26
CA GLY A 111 -12.60 -2.32 20.63
C GLY A 111 -11.14 -2.56 21.03
N LEU A 112 -10.26 -3.01 20.11
CA LEU A 112 -8.85 -3.23 20.39
C LEU A 112 -7.98 -1.97 20.24
N PHE A 113 -8.45 -0.98 19.47
CA PHE A 113 -7.78 0.30 19.26
C PHE A 113 -8.78 1.43 19.03
N LEU A 114 -8.32 2.67 19.24
CA LEU A 114 -9.11 3.90 19.08
C LEU A 114 -8.85 4.57 17.72
N ARG A 115 -7.61 4.52 17.21
CA ARG A 115 -7.21 5.22 15.97
C ARG A 115 -6.26 4.36 15.12
N ALA A 116 -6.14 4.74 13.85
CA ALA A 116 -5.25 4.06 12.91
C ALA A 116 -4.43 5.05 12.05
N ILE A 117 -3.22 4.65 11.68
CA ILE A 117 -2.39 5.35 10.67
C ILE A 117 -1.95 4.32 9.63
N SER A 118 -2.17 4.62 8.36
CA SER A 118 -1.92 3.73 7.22
C SER A 118 -0.94 4.41 6.25
N GLU A 119 0.30 3.92 6.25
CA GLU A 119 1.43 4.49 5.49
C GLU A 119 1.68 3.60 4.25
N SER A 120 1.36 4.08 3.03
CA SER A 120 1.57 3.31 1.80
C SER A 120 0.89 1.92 1.78
N SER A 121 -0.39 1.86 2.15
CA SER A 121 -1.24 0.67 1.92
C SER A 121 -1.56 0.50 0.43
N TYR A 122 -2.03 -0.68 0.04
CA TYR A 122 -2.32 -1.06 -1.35
C TYR A 122 -3.50 -2.03 -1.48
N TYR A 123 -4.02 -2.20 -2.69
CA TYR A 123 -5.08 -3.16 -3.00
C TYR A 123 -4.60 -4.61 -2.85
N GLN A 124 -5.36 -5.43 -2.11
CA GLN A 124 -5.20 -6.88 -2.08
C GLN A 124 -6.53 -7.55 -2.49
N SER A 125 -6.52 -8.29 -3.60
CA SER A 125 -7.72 -8.92 -4.14
C SER A 125 -8.17 -10.13 -3.33
N LEU A 126 -9.50 -10.31 -3.18
CA LEU A 126 -10.10 -11.53 -2.62
C LEU A 126 -10.12 -12.71 -3.61
N VAL A 127 -9.85 -12.47 -4.90
CA VAL A 127 -9.97 -13.51 -5.93
C VAL A 127 -8.87 -14.54 -5.76
N LYS A 128 -9.25 -15.82 -5.72
CA LYS A 128 -8.29 -16.92 -5.56
C LYS A 128 -7.35 -16.97 -6.76
N ASN A 129 -6.10 -16.50 -6.60
CA ASN A 129 -5.06 -16.60 -7.61
C ASN A 129 -4.86 -18.08 -8.03
N PRO A 130 -5.15 -18.46 -9.29
CA PRO A 130 -5.12 -19.85 -9.71
C PRO A 130 -3.69 -20.42 -9.79
N VAL A 131 -2.66 -19.56 -9.90
CA VAL A 131 -1.26 -19.99 -10.03
C VAL A 131 -0.76 -20.72 -8.78
N LEU A 132 -1.23 -20.31 -7.59
CA LEU A 132 -0.85 -20.92 -6.30
C LEU A 132 -1.23 -22.39 -6.17
N ASN A 133 -2.36 -22.80 -6.75
CA ASN A 133 -2.78 -24.20 -6.74
C ASN A 133 -1.81 -25.11 -7.50
N ASP A 134 -1.06 -24.56 -8.47
CA ASP A 134 -0.19 -25.32 -9.38
C ASP A 134 1.30 -25.18 -9.03
N THR A 135 1.71 -24.22 -8.18
CA THR A 135 3.12 -23.97 -7.82
C THR A 135 3.52 -24.44 -6.42
N LEU A 136 2.61 -24.51 -5.45
CA LEU A 136 2.94 -24.94 -4.09
C LEU A 136 2.76 -26.46 -3.89
N PRO A 137 3.59 -27.11 -3.04
CA PRO A 137 3.32 -28.46 -2.57
C PRO A 137 1.99 -28.55 -1.80
N GLY A 138 1.41 -29.75 -1.73
CA GLY A 138 0.20 -29.97 -0.94
C GLY A 138 0.45 -29.74 0.55
N LEU A 139 -0.60 -29.47 1.33
CA LEU A 139 -0.46 -29.19 2.77
C LEU A 139 0.24 -30.34 3.51
N ASP A 140 -0.04 -31.60 3.16
CA ASP A 140 0.63 -32.77 3.72
C ASP A 140 2.15 -32.78 3.40
N ASP A 141 2.55 -32.35 2.20
CA ASP A 141 3.95 -32.23 1.81
C ASP A 141 4.63 -31.10 2.60
N LEU A 142 3.98 -29.94 2.72
CA LEU A 142 4.48 -28.80 3.51
C LEU A 142 4.67 -29.15 4.99
N VAL A 143 3.75 -29.94 5.58
CA VAL A 143 3.87 -30.44 6.96
C VAL A 143 5.00 -31.45 7.12
N ALA A 144 5.38 -32.17 6.05
CA ALA A 144 6.53 -33.09 6.05
C ALA A 144 7.88 -32.40 5.81
N MET A 145 7.90 -31.12 5.39
CA MET A 145 9.12 -30.35 5.14
C MET A 145 9.75 -29.79 6.43
N SER A 146 11.04 -29.44 6.39
CA SER A 146 11.66 -28.69 7.47
C SER A 146 11.18 -27.22 7.47
N GLY A 147 11.18 -26.56 8.63
CA GLY A 147 10.82 -25.14 8.72
C GLY A 147 11.68 -24.24 7.81
N GLU A 148 12.96 -24.57 7.64
CA GLU A 148 13.86 -23.90 6.68
C GLU A 148 13.42 -24.09 5.23
N ALA A 149 12.95 -25.28 4.85
CA ALA A 149 12.45 -25.53 3.50
C ALA A 149 11.10 -24.82 3.23
N VAL A 150 10.21 -24.73 4.22
CA VAL A 150 8.97 -23.93 4.14
C VAL A 150 9.27 -22.43 4.08
N ALA A 151 10.27 -21.95 4.83
CA ALA A 151 10.75 -20.56 4.73
C ALA A 151 11.34 -20.27 3.34
N ASN A 152 12.15 -21.17 2.78
CA ASN A 152 12.69 -21.00 1.43
C ASN A 152 11.59 -20.99 0.35
N LEU A 153 10.52 -21.81 0.50
CA LEU A 153 9.35 -21.72 -0.39
C LEU A 153 8.66 -20.34 -0.33
N THR A 154 8.65 -19.70 0.85
CA THR A 154 8.13 -18.33 1.00
C THR A 154 8.97 -17.32 0.20
N TYR A 155 10.30 -17.35 0.32
CA TYR A 155 11.17 -16.39 -0.36
C TYR A 155 11.33 -16.60 -1.87
N PHE A 156 11.26 -17.86 -2.35
CA PHE A 156 11.56 -18.22 -3.74
C PHE A 156 10.37 -18.74 -4.55
N GLY A 157 9.28 -19.15 -3.88
CA GLY A 157 8.12 -19.80 -4.50
C GLY A 157 6.84 -18.94 -4.52
N THR A 158 6.76 -17.89 -3.69
CA THR A 158 5.57 -17.03 -3.62
C THR A 158 5.89 -15.54 -3.89
N PRO A 159 5.57 -15.00 -5.08
CA PRO A 159 5.51 -13.55 -5.29
C PRO A 159 4.64 -12.81 -4.26
N PRO A 160 4.85 -11.50 -4.05
CA PRO A 160 4.10 -10.69 -3.07
C PRO A 160 2.57 -10.75 -3.23
N ASP A 161 2.10 -10.90 -4.48
CA ASP A 161 0.69 -10.85 -4.89
C ASP A 161 -0.12 -12.12 -4.53
N LEU A 162 0.44 -12.99 -3.67
CA LEU A 162 -0.08 -14.33 -3.40
C LEU A 162 -0.75 -14.51 -2.04
N PHE A 163 -0.80 -13.46 -1.22
CA PHE A 163 -1.43 -13.52 0.09
C PHE A 163 -2.93 -13.25 0.00
N TYR A 164 -3.73 -14.31 0.03
CA TYR A 164 -5.18 -14.22 0.04
C TYR A 164 -5.68 -13.50 1.29
N ILE A 165 -6.69 -12.65 1.13
CA ILE A 165 -7.60 -12.34 2.22
C ILE A 165 -8.80 -13.27 2.07
N SER A 166 -9.15 -13.99 3.14
CA SER A 166 -10.22 -15.00 3.10
C SER A 166 -11.61 -14.38 3.23
N ASN A 167 -12.54 -14.87 2.40
CA ASN A 167 -13.97 -14.60 2.44
C ASN A 167 -14.71 -15.23 3.64
N VAL A 168 -14.02 -15.98 4.51
CA VAL A 168 -14.54 -16.43 5.82
C VAL A 168 -14.38 -15.36 6.90
N TYR A 169 -13.42 -14.47 6.72
CA TYR A 169 -13.01 -13.49 7.74
C TYR A 169 -13.42 -12.06 7.37
N LEU A 170 -13.38 -11.70 6.08
CA LEU A 170 -14.15 -10.56 5.56
C LEU A 170 -15.43 -11.04 4.88
N PRO A 171 -16.62 -10.48 5.21
CA PRO A 171 -17.89 -10.91 4.62
C PRO A 171 -18.07 -10.45 3.17
N THR A 172 -17.29 -9.47 2.70
CA THR A 172 -17.31 -8.85 1.36
C THR A 172 -15.90 -8.38 0.97
N ASN A 173 -15.72 -7.77 -0.21
CA ASN A 173 -14.44 -7.13 -0.56
C ASN A 173 -14.11 -6.04 0.48
N PRO A 174 -12.83 -5.88 0.92
CA PRO A 174 -12.43 -4.75 1.75
C PRO A 174 -12.99 -3.42 1.26
N LEU A 175 -12.97 -3.17 -0.06
CA LEU A 175 -13.48 -1.93 -0.65
C LEU A 175 -14.98 -1.72 -0.37
N ASP A 176 -15.78 -2.79 -0.38
CA ASP A 176 -17.23 -2.74 -0.06
C ASP A 176 -17.43 -2.35 1.42
N LEU A 177 -16.56 -2.84 2.32
CA LEU A 177 -16.61 -2.50 3.74
C LEU A 177 -16.28 -1.02 3.99
N PHE A 178 -15.36 -0.45 3.22
CA PHE A 178 -15.08 1.00 3.25
C PHE A 178 -16.16 1.85 2.54
N GLN A 179 -17.12 1.23 1.84
CA GLN A 179 -18.27 1.92 1.24
C GLN A 179 -19.51 1.93 2.14
N GLU A 180 -19.85 0.79 2.76
CA GLU A 180 -21.12 0.63 3.52
C GLU A 180 -20.98 -0.09 4.88
N GLY A 181 -19.77 -0.50 5.27
CA GLY A 181 -19.51 -1.28 6.48
C GLY A 181 -19.24 -0.46 7.75
N PRO A 182 -19.26 -1.10 8.93
CA PRO A 182 -18.77 -0.49 10.17
C PRO A 182 -17.24 -0.32 10.13
N ILE A 183 -16.74 0.72 10.79
CA ILE A 183 -15.31 1.02 10.91
C ILE A 183 -14.92 1.15 12.39
N ASN A 184 -13.80 0.53 12.76
CA ASN A 184 -13.31 0.41 14.13
C ASN A 184 -12.64 1.70 14.69
N PRO A 185 -11.72 2.37 13.97
CA PRO A 185 -11.09 3.61 14.47
C PRO A 185 -12.02 4.82 14.45
N THR A 186 -11.89 5.73 15.42
CA THR A 186 -12.59 7.02 15.45
C THR A 186 -11.97 8.05 14.53
N ASP A 187 -10.65 8.02 14.34
CA ASP A 187 -9.90 8.91 13.46
C ASP A 187 -8.83 8.11 12.72
N MET A 188 -8.48 8.54 11.50
CA MET A 188 -7.42 7.93 10.70
C MET A 188 -6.46 8.94 10.04
N ILE A 189 -5.20 8.56 9.89
CA ILE A 189 -4.27 9.17 8.93
C ILE A 189 -4.02 8.15 7.79
N ILE A 190 -4.12 8.57 6.53
CA ILE A 190 -3.91 7.71 5.35
C ILE A 190 -3.06 8.46 4.32
N GLY A 191 -1.90 7.92 3.97
CA GLY A 191 -1.00 8.56 3.01
C GLY A 191 -0.08 7.59 2.26
N SER A 192 0.84 8.18 1.50
CA SER A 192 1.78 7.50 0.61
C SER A 192 2.96 8.44 0.30
N ASN A 193 3.96 7.92 -0.40
CA ASN A 193 5.14 8.69 -0.81
C ASN A 193 5.07 9.16 -2.28
N THR A 194 5.97 10.04 -2.68
CA THR A 194 6.21 10.41 -4.08
C THR A 194 7.13 9.38 -4.72
N TYR A 195 6.77 8.78 -5.86
CA TYR A 195 7.52 7.64 -6.45
C TYR A 195 7.54 6.37 -5.56
N ASP A 196 6.47 6.18 -4.79
CA ASP A 196 6.16 5.05 -3.91
C ASP A 196 5.99 3.70 -4.65
N ALA A 197 7.09 3.16 -5.21
CA ALA A 197 7.08 1.98 -6.08
C ALA A 197 8.25 1.02 -5.76
N PRO A 198 8.12 0.18 -4.72
CA PRO A 198 9.22 -0.63 -4.19
C PRO A 198 9.77 -1.63 -5.23
N SER A 199 8.88 -2.24 -6.03
CA SER A 199 9.23 -3.24 -7.06
C SER A 199 10.05 -2.68 -8.22
N MET A 200 9.98 -1.37 -8.48
CA MET A 200 10.69 -0.71 -9.58
C MET A 200 12.17 -0.45 -9.27
N THR A 201 12.50 -0.25 -8.00
CA THR A 201 13.85 0.15 -7.54
C THR A 201 14.96 -0.84 -7.92
N LEU A 202 14.62 -2.13 -8.01
CA LEU A 202 15.56 -3.22 -8.27
C LEU A 202 15.76 -3.52 -9.77
N LEU A 203 15.07 -2.80 -10.66
CA LEU A 203 15.14 -3.03 -12.11
C LEU A 203 16.30 -2.27 -12.77
N PRO A 204 16.96 -2.83 -13.81
CA PRO A 204 17.87 -2.08 -14.65
C PRO A 204 17.15 -0.91 -15.35
N LYS A 205 17.87 0.20 -15.59
CA LYS A 205 17.32 1.38 -16.29
C LYS A 205 16.59 1.04 -17.59
N ALA A 206 17.11 0.08 -18.37
CA ALA A 206 16.49 -0.35 -19.63
C ALA A 206 15.07 -0.91 -19.44
N SER A 207 14.82 -1.64 -18.35
CA SER A 207 13.48 -2.14 -17.99
C SER A 207 12.56 -1.01 -17.52
N LEU A 208 13.10 -0.04 -16.77
CA LEU A 208 12.34 1.12 -16.30
C LEU A 208 11.97 2.12 -17.40
N MET A 209 12.62 2.08 -18.57
CA MET A 209 12.21 2.86 -19.74
C MET A 209 11.04 2.23 -20.51
N ASP A 210 10.80 0.93 -20.32
CA ASP A 210 9.75 0.14 -20.97
C ASP A 210 8.46 0.19 -20.13
N LEU A 211 7.51 1.04 -20.54
CA LEU A 211 6.23 1.17 -19.84
C LEU A 211 5.40 -0.11 -19.91
N SER A 212 5.49 -0.87 -21.01
CA SER A 212 4.78 -2.15 -21.16
C SER A 212 5.22 -3.13 -20.07
N LEU A 213 6.52 -3.18 -19.78
CA LEU A 213 7.08 -4.02 -18.72
C LEU A 213 6.72 -3.51 -17.31
N VAL A 214 6.79 -2.20 -17.09
CA VAL A 214 6.40 -1.56 -15.82
C VAL A 214 4.93 -1.81 -15.48
N LEU A 215 4.03 -1.76 -16.46
CA LEU A 215 2.61 -2.05 -16.29
C LEU A 215 2.33 -3.56 -16.22
N PHE A 216 3.08 -4.40 -16.94
CA PHE A 216 2.96 -5.86 -16.82
C PHE A 216 3.31 -6.37 -15.42
N MET A 217 4.35 -5.79 -14.78
CA MET A 217 4.69 -6.08 -13.39
C MET A 217 3.61 -5.65 -12.39
N PHE A 218 2.73 -4.72 -12.79
CA PHE A 218 1.60 -4.26 -12.00
C PHE A 218 0.36 -5.16 -12.16
N ASN A 219 0.11 -5.67 -13.38
CA ASN A 219 -1.07 -6.48 -13.66
C ASN A 219 -0.73 -7.77 -14.43
N PRO A 220 -0.17 -8.81 -13.78
CA PRO A 220 0.16 -10.08 -14.44
C PRO A 220 -1.08 -10.84 -14.97
N ALA A 221 -2.27 -10.51 -14.47
CA ALA A 221 -3.55 -11.06 -14.92
C ALA A 221 -4.03 -10.45 -16.25
N ALA A 222 -3.55 -9.25 -16.62
CA ALA A 222 -3.67 -8.70 -17.97
C ALA A 222 -2.74 -9.46 -18.94
N GLN A 223 -3.06 -10.73 -19.23
CA GLN A 223 -2.32 -11.61 -20.15
C GLN A 223 -2.49 -11.25 -21.64
N ALA A 224 -2.59 -9.95 -21.95
CA ALA A 224 -2.36 -9.36 -23.25
C ALA A 224 -1.69 -8.02 -23.00
N SER A 225 -0.57 -7.76 -23.68
CA SER A 225 0.17 -6.51 -23.57
C SER A 225 -0.76 -5.31 -23.78
N PHE A 226 -0.64 -4.29 -22.93
CA PHE A 226 -1.30 -2.99 -23.11
C PHE A 226 -1.17 -2.54 -24.57
N THR A 227 -2.25 -2.06 -25.15
CA THR A 227 -2.25 -1.55 -26.51
C THR A 227 -1.39 -0.29 -26.59
N GLU A 228 -0.87 0.00 -27.78
CA GLU A 228 -0.15 1.25 -28.04
C GLU A 228 -1.02 2.49 -27.76
N GLU A 229 -2.35 2.37 -27.86
CA GLU A 229 -3.30 3.43 -27.50
C GLU A 229 -3.37 3.64 -25.98
N GLU A 230 -3.52 2.57 -25.19
CA GLU A 230 -3.51 2.64 -23.72
C GLU A 230 -2.17 3.15 -23.17
N GLU A 231 -1.04 2.68 -23.71
CA GLU A 231 0.28 3.21 -23.33
C GLU A 231 0.43 4.70 -23.65
N ASN A 232 -0.03 5.15 -24.82
CA ASN A 232 0.02 6.56 -25.18
C ASN A 232 -0.92 7.40 -24.30
N ALA A 233 -2.10 6.87 -23.94
CA ALA A 233 -3.00 7.49 -22.98
C ALA A 233 -2.33 7.66 -21.62
N ILE A 234 -1.69 6.61 -21.08
CA ILE A 234 -0.94 6.65 -19.82
C ILE A 234 0.22 7.65 -19.91
N ARG A 235 1.05 7.60 -20.96
CA ARG A 235 2.14 8.58 -21.17
C ARG A 235 1.63 10.04 -21.21
N SER A 236 0.40 10.28 -21.67
CA SER A 236 -0.23 11.61 -21.64
C SER A 236 -0.62 12.11 -20.24
N LEU A 237 -0.77 11.20 -19.26
CA LEU A 237 -1.01 11.51 -17.84
C LEU A 237 0.29 11.82 -17.08
N TYR A 238 1.42 11.34 -17.59
CA TYR A 238 2.75 11.52 -16.99
C TYR A 238 3.70 12.28 -17.95
N PRO A 239 3.40 13.55 -18.30
CA PRO A 239 4.22 14.33 -19.21
C PRO A 239 5.62 14.56 -18.62
N LEU A 240 6.66 14.24 -19.40
CA LEU A 240 8.04 14.18 -18.91
C LEU A 240 8.57 15.50 -18.33
N ASP A 241 8.05 16.65 -18.73
CA ASP A 241 8.40 17.96 -18.16
C ASP A 241 8.12 18.05 -16.65
N ASN A 242 7.16 17.27 -16.13
CA ASN A 242 6.86 17.18 -14.70
C ASN A 242 7.81 16.24 -13.94
N TYR A 243 8.64 15.47 -14.66
CA TYR A 243 9.51 14.43 -14.14
C TYR A 243 10.98 14.67 -14.54
N ASN A 244 11.39 15.93 -14.57
CA ASN A 244 12.71 16.42 -15.01
C ASN A 244 13.18 15.87 -16.38
N ASN A 245 12.24 15.66 -17.30
CA ASN A 245 12.49 15.04 -18.60
C ASN A 245 12.98 13.57 -18.56
N SER A 246 12.85 12.88 -17.41
CA SER A 246 13.21 11.46 -17.27
C SER A 246 11.99 10.54 -17.46
N VAL A 247 12.10 9.63 -18.42
CA VAL A 247 11.15 8.53 -18.64
C VAL A 247 11.12 7.57 -17.44
N VAL A 248 12.27 7.37 -16.78
CA VAL A 248 12.38 6.49 -15.62
C VAL A 248 11.57 7.04 -14.45
N GLN A 249 11.75 8.33 -14.11
CA GLN A 249 10.97 8.97 -13.04
C GLN A 249 9.47 8.95 -13.35
N ALA A 250 9.07 9.25 -14.59
CA ALA A 250 7.66 9.21 -15.01
C ALA A 250 7.06 7.79 -14.88
N ASN A 251 7.75 6.75 -15.35
CA ASN A 251 7.28 5.36 -15.26
C ASN A 251 7.23 4.86 -13.81
N ILE A 252 8.18 5.24 -12.95
CA ILE A 252 8.14 4.92 -11.52
C ILE A 252 6.92 5.58 -10.85
N GLN A 253 6.63 6.85 -11.15
CA GLN A 253 5.43 7.50 -10.61
C GLN A 253 4.12 6.86 -11.12
N THR A 254 4.09 6.39 -12.37
CA THR A 254 2.95 5.61 -12.90
C THR A 254 2.69 4.35 -12.07
N ASN A 255 3.74 3.60 -11.73
CA ASN A 255 3.63 2.39 -10.90
C ASN A 255 3.22 2.73 -9.44
N ALA A 256 3.79 3.80 -8.88
CA ALA A 256 3.46 4.29 -7.55
C ALA A 256 1.99 4.73 -7.41
N ASP A 257 1.48 5.43 -8.43
CA ASP A 257 0.07 5.80 -8.52
C ASP A 257 -0.82 4.56 -8.61
N ALA A 258 -0.43 3.56 -9.40
CA ALA A 258 -1.21 2.35 -9.63
C ALA A 258 -1.39 1.44 -8.40
N PHE A 259 -0.37 1.32 -7.54
CA PHE A 259 -0.43 0.46 -6.35
C PHE A 259 -0.79 1.20 -5.06
N TYR A 260 -0.24 2.40 -4.83
CA TYR A 260 -0.19 3.02 -3.50
C TYR A 260 -0.87 4.39 -3.47
N THR A 261 -0.39 5.36 -4.27
CA THR A 261 -0.82 6.76 -4.12
C THR A 261 -2.30 6.94 -4.45
N CYS A 262 -2.81 6.32 -5.51
CA CYS A 262 -4.21 6.47 -5.87
C CYS A 262 -5.16 5.65 -4.98
N PHE A 263 -4.71 4.48 -4.49
CA PHE A 263 -5.43 3.71 -3.48
C PHE A 263 -5.53 4.48 -2.15
N ALA A 264 -4.44 5.02 -1.63
CA ALA A 264 -4.43 5.80 -0.40
C ALA A 264 -5.40 6.99 -0.46
N ARG A 265 -5.51 7.65 -1.63
CA ARG A 265 -6.49 8.71 -1.87
C ARG A 265 -7.93 8.19 -1.87
N GLU A 266 -8.22 7.12 -2.62
CA GLU A 266 -9.56 6.53 -2.65
C GLU A 266 -10.00 6.07 -1.25
N MET A 267 -9.12 5.38 -0.53
CA MET A 267 -9.32 4.94 0.83
C MET A 267 -9.57 6.10 1.79
N ALA A 268 -8.79 7.19 1.70
CA ALA A 268 -9.03 8.37 2.53
C ALA A 268 -10.42 8.98 2.28
N GLN A 269 -10.86 9.00 1.01
CA GLN A 269 -12.19 9.49 0.66
C GLN A 269 -13.32 8.57 1.15
N LEU A 270 -13.19 7.25 0.95
CA LEU A 270 -14.19 6.27 1.36
C LEU A 270 -14.32 6.23 2.89
N THR A 271 -13.19 6.10 3.59
CA THR A 271 -13.09 6.16 5.05
C THR A 271 -13.79 7.42 5.61
N SER A 272 -13.58 8.59 4.98
CA SER A 272 -14.19 9.85 5.46
C SER A 272 -15.73 9.86 5.44
N LYS A 273 -16.38 8.98 4.67
CA LYS A 273 -17.84 8.86 4.57
C LYS A 273 -18.46 8.01 5.67
N ILE A 274 -17.67 7.13 6.31
CA ILE A 274 -18.15 6.13 7.28
C ILE A 274 -17.57 6.30 8.69
N ILE A 275 -16.46 7.03 8.85
CA ILE A 275 -15.80 7.24 10.15
C ILE A 275 -16.53 8.29 11.01
N ASP A 276 -16.57 8.07 12.33
CA ASP A 276 -17.21 8.98 13.29
C ASP A 276 -16.47 10.33 13.48
N GLY A 277 -15.14 10.30 13.35
CA GLY A 277 -14.25 11.46 13.55
C GLY A 277 -13.65 11.95 12.24
N ASN A 278 -12.32 12.01 12.15
CA ASN A 278 -11.63 12.66 11.04
C ASN A 278 -10.69 11.72 10.28
N VAL A 279 -10.63 11.88 8.96
CA VAL A 279 -9.53 11.36 8.12
C VAL A 279 -8.61 12.50 7.75
N PHE A 280 -7.30 12.32 7.92
CA PHE A 280 -6.28 13.21 7.41
C PHE A 280 -5.44 12.49 6.36
N SER A 281 -5.11 13.16 5.25
CA SER A 281 -4.25 12.58 4.22
C SER A 281 -2.92 13.30 4.10
N TYR A 282 -1.84 12.57 3.79
CA TYR A 282 -0.54 13.13 3.44
C TYR A 282 -0.04 12.59 2.10
N TRP A 283 0.87 13.35 1.50
CA TRP A 283 1.76 12.86 0.46
C TRP A 283 3.18 13.27 0.84
N TYR A 284 4.08 12.31 1.03
CA TYR A 284 5.42 12.56 1.55
C TYR A 284 6.45 12.51 0.43
N GLY A 285 7.26 13.55 0.35
CA GLY A 285 8.25 13.79 -0.70
C GLY A 285 9.52 14.43 -0.14
N HIS A 286 9.90 14.10 1.10
CA HIS A 286 11.23 14.46 1.61
C HIS A 286 12.20 13.32 1.29
N PHE A 287 13.12 13.57 0.37
CA PHE A 287 14.10 12.58 -0.06
C PHE A 287 15.46 12.82 0.59
N SER A 288 16.02 11.77 1.20
CA SER A 288 17.35 11.79 1.79
C SER A 288 18.15 10.54 1.39
N PRO A 289 19.12 10.68 0.47
CA PRO A 289 20.05 9.61 0.09
C PRO A 289 20.81 8.93 1.25
N SER A 290 20.87 9.56 2.43
CA SER A 290 21.63 9.08 3.58
C SER A 290 20.81 8.16 4.51
N THR A 291 19.48 8.27 4.50
CA THR A 291 18.57 7.48 5.34
C THR A 291 17.61 6.59 4.57
N ASP A 292 17.61 6.68 3.23
CA ASP A 292 16.78 5.87 2.34
C ASP A 292 17.45 4.52 2.00
N SER A 293 16.85 3.43 2.49
CA SER A 293 17.38 2.07 2.35
C SER A 293 17.25 1.52 0.93
N PHE A 294 16.22 1.91 0.18
CA PHE A 294 16.05 1.54 -1.22
C PHE A 294 17.08 2.26 -2.09
N TYR A 295 17.27 3.56 -1.88
CA TYR A 295 18.26 4.35 -2.60
C TYR A 295 19.66 3.74 -2.48
N ALA A 296 20.06 3.27 -1.29
CA ALA A 296 21.35 2.61 -1.10
C ALA A 296 21.56 1.44 -2.08
N GLY A 297 20.55 0.59 -2.30
CA GLY A 297 20.58 -0.59 -3.17
C GLY A 297 20.54 -0.33 -4.68
N LEU A 298 20.11 0.86 -5.12
CA LEU A 298 19.92 1.15 -6.56
C LEU A 298 21.18 1.02 -7.41
N ALA A 299 21.02 0.56 -8.65
CA ALA A 299 22.06 0.60 -9.67
C ALA A 299 22.47 2.04 -10.01
N ALA A 300 23.74 2.25 -10.37
CA ALA A 300 24.32 3.59 -10.55
C ALA A 300 23.70 4.39 -11.73
N ASP A 301 23.19 3.70 -12.74
CA ASP A 301 22.48 4.27 -13.89
C ASP A 301 21.03 4.66 -13.56
N VAL A 302 20.39 3.97 -12.62
CA VAL A 302 19.09 4.37 -12.05
C VAL A 302 19.27 5.55 -11.09
N LYS A 303 20.30 5.53 -10.23
CA LYS A 303 20.70 6.67 -9.37
C LYS A 303 20.90 7.97 -10.16
N ALA A 304 21.43 7.89 -11.38
CA ALA A 304 21.65 9.05 -12.24
C ALA A 304 20.37 9.67 -12.82
N GLU A 305 19.23 8.96 -12.80
CA GLU A 305 17.92 9.48 -13.25
C GLU A 305 17.16 10.20 -12.14
N ILE A 306 17.45 9.88 -10.88
CA ILE A 306 16.83 10.50 -9.70
C ILE A 306 17.39 11.90 -9.54
N THR A 307 16.59 12.88 -9.97
CA THR A 307 16.96 14.29 -10.04
C THR A 307 15.92 15.19 -9.39
N ASP A 308 14.73 14.65 -9.09
CA ASP A 308 13.73 15.34 -8.28
C ASP A 308 14.21 15.37 -6.81
N PRO A 309 14.34 16.55 -6.17
CA PRO A 309 14.67 16.65 -4.75
C PRO A 309 13.55 16.12 -3.84
N ASN A 310 12.40 15.75 -4.40
CA ASN A 310 11.26 15.17 -3.70
C ASN A 310 10.98 13.72 -4.13
N PHE A 311 12.03 12.92 -4.39
CA PHE A 311 11.92 11.51 -4.78
C PHE A 311 11.91 10.56 -3.56
N ALA A 312 10.81 10.50 -2.80
CA ALA A 312 10.76 9.73 -1.56
C ALA A 312 10.35 8.26 -1.79
N PHE A 313 11.28 7.31 -1.66
CA PHE A 313 10.96 5.91 -1.94
C PHE A 313 9.91 5.33 -1.00
N HIS A 314 9.40 4.15 -1.36
CA HIS A 314 8.54 3.35 -0.50
C HIS A 314 9.15 3.19 0.90
N GLY A 315 8.42 3.58 1.95
CA GLY A 315 8.87 3.55 3.34
C GLY A 315 9.91 4.62 3.76
N ALA A 316 10.18 5.64 2.92
CA ALA A 316 11.15 6.69 3.22
C ALA A 316 10.78 7.54 4.46
N GLU A 317 9.49 7.67 4.81
CA GLU A 317 9.04 8.35 6.02
C GLU A 317 9.30 7.52 7.28
N VAL A 318 9.32 6.18 7.18
CA VAL A 318 9.50 5.28 8.32
C VAL A 318 10.89 5.44 8.95
N SER A 319 11.92 5.68 8.12
CA SER A 319 13.26 6.05 8.58
C SER A 319 13.25 7.29 9.49
N LEU A 320 12.31 8.23 9.31
CA LEU A 320 12.20 9.43 10.14
C LEU A 320 11.44 9.23 11.45
N LEU A 321 10.61 8.19 11.55
CA LEU A 321 9.90 7.79 12.77
C LEU A 321 10.80 6.98 13.73
N PHE A 322 11.69 6.14 13.19
CA PHE A 322 12.48 5.17 13.97
C PHE A 322 14.01 5.32 13.86
N GLY A 323 14.53 6.14 12.95
CA GLY A 323 15.97 6.27 12.70
C GLY A 323 16.73 7.00 13.80
N ASP A 324 17.73 6.33 14.40
CA ASP A 324 18.55 6.89 15.48
C ASP A 324 19.77 7.70 14.99
N ASN A 325 20.14 7.56 13.71
CA ASN A 325 21.33 8.16 13.09
C ASN A 325 21.00 9.11 11.91
N LEU A 326 19.94 9.92 12.07
CA LEU A 326 19.48 10.85 11.02
C LEU A 326 20.51 11.91 10.61
N GLY A 327 20.55 12.21 9.31
CA GLY A 327 21.26 13.33 8.73
C GLY A 327 20.80 14.68 9.33
N ASN A 328 21.57 15.74 9.12
CA ASN A 328 21.14 17.08 9.58
C ASN A 328 19.97 17.61 8.74
N GLU A 329 19.93 17.21 7.47
CA GLU A 329 18.86 17.37 6.50
C GLU A 329 17.52 16.77 6.99
N ASP A 330 17.56 15.65 7.71
CA ASP A 330 16.38 14.86 8.09
C ASP A 330 15.76 15.27 9.43
N LYS A 331 16.57 15.84 10.34
CA LYS A 331 16.13 16.14 11.72
C LYS A 331 14.91 17.05 11.79
N SER A 332 14.79 18.02 10.90
CA SER A 332 13.62 18.92 10.90
C SER A 332 12.36 18.18 10.47
N MET A 333 12.44 17.32 9.45
CA MET A 333 11.29 16.55 8.97
C MET A 333 10.92 15.43 9.95
N SER A 334 11.90 14.75 10.57
CA SER A 334 11.64 13.79 11.64
C SER A 334 10.96 14.43 12.85
N THR A 335 11.42 15.61 13.29
CA THR A 335 10.76 16.34 14.38
C THR A 335 9.29 16.66 14.05
N GLU A 336 9.03 17.11 12.82
CA GLU A 336 7.69 17.41 12.32
C GLU A 336 6.81 16.14 12.28
N LEU A 337 7.31 15.04 11.70
CA LEU A 337 6.59 13.78 11.53
C LEU A 337 6.26 13.12 12.88
N VAL A 338 7.27 12.99 13.75
CA VAL A 338 7.15 12.41 15.11
C VAL A 338 6.13 13.17 15.95
N ALA A 339 6.19 14.51 15.97
CA ALA A 339 5.27 15.33 16.74
C ALA A 339 3.82 15.22 16.23
N ARG A 340 3.62 15.05 14.92
CA ARG A 340 2.30 14.89 14.29
C ARG A 340 1.68 13.53 14.58
N TRP A 341 2.45 12.46 14.42
CA TRP A 341 2.02 11.08 14.71
C TRP A 341 1.69 10.91 16.19
N ALA A 342 2.54 11.40 17.09
CA ALA A 342 2.27 11.40 18.54
C ALA A 342 1.12 12.34 18.92
N GLY A 343 1.00 13.52 18.27
CA GLY A 343 -0.11 14.45 18.45
C GLY A 343 -1.48 13.84 18.10
N PHE A 344 -1.52 13.10 17.00
CA PHE A 344 -2.67 12.31 16.58
C PHE A 344 -2.97 11.16 17.57
N ALA A 345 -1.97 10.40 17.99
CA ALA A 345 -2.16 9.35 19.01
C ALA A 345 -2.70 9.91 20.34
N ARG A 346 -2.26 11.11 20.75
CA ARG A 346 -2.79 11.83 21.92
C ARG A 346 -4.24 12.28 21.76
N SER A 347 -4.61 12.84 20.60
CA SER A 347 -5.77 13.73 20.50
C SER A 347 -6.74 13.49 19.33
N GLY A 348 -6.34 12.72 18.32
CA GLY A 348 -7.04 12.61 17.03
C GLY A 348 -6.76 13.75 16.07
N ASN A 349 -5.96 14.74 16.46
CA ASN A 349 -5.58 15.87 15.61
C ASN A 349 -4.05 15.91 15.40
N PRO A 350 -3.56 15.77 14.15
CA PRO A 350 -2.13 15.85 13.83
C PRO A 350 -1.62 17.29 13.63
N GLN A 351 -2.39 18.33 13.98
CA GLN A 351 -1.96 19.73 13.86
C GLN A 351 -1.05 20.14 15.03
N LEU A 352 0.17 20.62 14.72
CA LEU A 352 1.13 21.10 15.71
C LEU A 352 0.83 22.51 16.22
N SER A 353 0.22 23.36 15.39
CA SER A 353 -0.07 24.76 15.72
C SER A 353 -1.18 25.33 14.84
N SER A 354 -1.78 26.43 15.26
CA SER A 354 -2.79 27.15 14.46
C SER A 354 -2.26 27.76 13.16
N SER A 355 -0.94 27.88 12.99
CA SER A 355 -0.30 28.32 11.75
C SER A 355 -0.09 27.20 10.72
N THR A 356 -0.16 25.93 11.13
CA THR A 356 0.04 24.79 10.23
C THR A 356 -1.22 23.94 10.20
N THR A 357 -2.22 24.42 9.47
CA THR A 357 -3.48 23.70 9.21
C THR A 357 -3.17 22.37 8.54
N TRP A 358 -3.76 21.29 9.04
CA TRP A 358 -3.93 20.03 8.31
C TRP A 358 -5.44 19.80 8.22
N ASP A 359 -6.02 20.16 7.08
CA ASP A 359 -7.48 20.08 6.91
C ASP A 359 -7.89 18.60 6.71
N PRO A 360 -8.96 18.12 7.37
CA PRO A 360 -9.43 16.75 7.19
C PRO A 360 -10.09 16.57 5.81
N VAL A 361 -10.13 15.31 5.35
CA VAL A 361 -10.81 14.91 4.11
C VAL A 361 -12.32 15.06 4.29
N SER A 362 -12.98 15.69 3.33
CA SER A 362 -14.43 15.95 3.40
C SER A 362 -15.24 14.77 2.85
N PRO A 363 -16.28 14.29 3.56
CA PRO A 363 -17.17 13.24 3.05
C PRO A 363 -17.99 13.65 1.82
N LEU A 364 -18.10 14.96 1.54
CA LEU A 364 -19.00 15.54 0.54
C LEU A 364 -18.32 15.85 -0.81
N LEU A 365 -17.11 15.35 -1.06
CA LEU A 365 -16.39 15.62 -2.31
C LEU A 365 -17.08 14.91 -3.50
N ALA A 366 -17.42 15.70 -4.52
CA ALA A 366 -18.17 15.23 -5.69
C ALA A 366 -17.31 14.39 -6.67
N ASN A 367 -16.00 14.35 -6.47
CA ASN A 367 -15.06 13.49 -7.18
C ASN A 367 -14.23 12.77 -6.11
N ASN A 368 -14.22 11.43 -6.14
CA ASN A 368 -13.60 10.63 -5.08
C ASN A 368 -12.07 10.83 -4.95
N PHE A 369 -11.42 11.48 -5.93
CA PHE A 369 -9.96 11.69 -5.94
C PHE A 369 -9.53 13.12 -5.60
N ASP A 370 -10.45 14.07 -5.36
CA ASP A 370 -10.12 15.46 -4.97
C ASP A 370 -9.80 15.59 -3.46
N VAL A 371 -9.03 14.62 -2.97
CA VAL A 371 -8.64 14.51 -1.56
C VAL A 371 -7.60 15.58 -1.23
N PRO A 372 -7.84 16.45 -0.23
CA PRO A 372 -6.84 17.38 0.28
C PRO A 372 -5.82 16.63 1.12
N TYR A 373 -4.55 17.02 1.03
CA TYR A 373 -3.46 16.37 1.75
C TYR A 373 -2.40 17.36 2.23
N LEU A 374 -1.71 17.01 3.32
CA LEU A 374 -0.50 17.68 3.72
C LEU A 374 0.66 17.14 2.87
N TYR A 375 1.23 17.98 2.03
CA TYR A 375 2.48 17.67 1.33
C TYR A 375 3.64 17.95 2.28
N MET A 376 4.53 16.97 2.46
CA MET A 376 5.68 17.06 3.37
C MET A 376 6.95 16.77 2.58
N ASN A 377 7.78 17.78 2.31
CA ASN A 377 8.87 17.68 1.36
C ASN A 377 10.14 18.41 1.82
N SER A 378 11.17 18.41 0.98
CA SER A 378 12.47 19.05 1.24
C SER A 378 12.39 20.57 1.55
N GLU A 379 11.29 21.24 1.22
CA GLU A 379 11.04 22.67 1.49
C GLU A 379 10.23 22.92 2.78
N GLY A 380 9.64 21.87 3.38
CA GLY A 380 8.82 21.94 4.58
C GLY A 380 7.48 21.24 4.42
N VAL A 381 6.41 21.83 4.95
CA VAL A 381 5.06 21.24 4.92
C VAL A 381 4.02 22.25 4.43
N ALA A 382 3.12 21.82 3.55
CA ALA A 382 2.09 22.67 2.97
C ALA A 382 0.81 21.88 2.64
N MET A 383 -0.37 22.45 2.91
CA MET A 383 -1.63 21.84 2.51
C MET A 383 -1.91 22.04 1.01
N VAL A 384 -2.09 20.95 0.29
CA VAL A 384 -2.66 20.94 -1.05
C VAL A 384 -4.15 20.66 -0.92
N LYS A 385 -4.98 21.67 -1.26
CA LYS A 385 -6.44 21.58 -1.12
C LYS A 385 -7.16 20.87 -2.28
N SER A 386 -6.49 20.75 -3.42
CA SER A 386 -6.97 20.07 -4.62
C SER A 386 -5.79 19.87 -5.58
N ASP A 387 -5.66 18.68 -6.16
CA ASP A 387 -4.67 18.39 -7.21
C ASP A 387 -5.38 17.83 -8.44
N LYS A 388 -5.55 18.71 -9.45
CA LYS A 388 -6.22 18.38 -10.71
C LYS A 388 -5.44 17.37 -11.57
N GLN A 389 -4.12 17.31 -11.44
CA GLN A 389 -3.33 16.32 -12.15
C GLN A 389 -3.50 14.95 -11.51
N LYS A 390 -3.36 14.87 -10.17
CA LYS A 390 -3.52 13.60 -9.45
C LYS A 390 -4.94 13.04 -9.55
N ILE A 391 -5.97 13.90 -9.57
CA ILE A 391 -7.35 13.48 -9.88
C ILE A 391 -7.43 12.77 -11.24
N LYS A 392 -6.83 13.35 -12.29
CA LYS A 392 -6.86 12.74 -13.63
C LYS A 392 -6.03 11.47 -13.69
N GLN A 393 -4.84 11.47 -13.08
CA GLN A 393 -3.98 10.28 -13.00
C GLN A 393 -4.71 9.11 -12.33
N CYS A 394 -5.29 9.32 -11.15
CA CYS A 394 -5.97 8.25 -10.41
C CYS A 394 -7.25 7.76 -11.07
N ALA A 395 -8.07 8.65 -11.65
CA ALA A 395 -9.30 8.26 -12.34
C ALA A 395 -9.05 7.33 -13.55
N GLU A 396 -7.89 7.43 -14.20
CA GLU A 396 -7.53 6.65 -15.38
C GLU A 396 -6.65 5.43 -15.04
N VAL A 397 -5.80 5.52 -14.01
CA VAL A 397 -4.87 4.44 -13.64
C VAL A 397 -5.52 3.36 -12.76
N ILE A 398 -6.47 3.71 -11.89
CA ILE A 398 -7.14 2.72 -11.02
C ILE A 398 -7.88 1.63 -11.83
N PRO A 399 -8.67 1.96 -12.87
CA PRO A 399 -9.31 0.95 -13.72
C PRO A 399 -8.34 -0.08 -14.29
N LEU A 400 -7.12 0.33 -14.68
CA LEU A 400 -6.09 -0.55 -15.23
C LEU A 400 -5.62 -1.65 -14.25
N GLY A 401 -5.89 -1.48 -12.94
CA GLY A 401 -5.53 -2.45 -11.89
C GLY A 401 -6.73 -3.18 -11.32
N ILE A 402 -7.90 -2.53 -11.25
CA ILE A 402 -9.12 -3.13 -10.70
C ILE A 402 -9.82 -4.00 -11.75
N GLU A 403 -9.95 -3.55 -13.01
CA GLU A 403 -10.81 -4.21 -14.01
C GLU A 403 -10.32 -5.60 -14.43
N SER A 404 -9.03 -5.94 -14.28
CA SER A 404 -8.56 -7.30 -14.57
C SER A 404 -8.89 -8.35 -13.50
N THR A 405 -9.31 -7.93 -12.30
CA THR A 405 -9.75 -8.85 -11.22
C THR A 405 -11.24 -9.17 -11.26
N SER A 406 -11.93 -8.64 -12.27
CA SER A 406 -13.12 -9.21 -12.90
C SER A 406 -13.19 -10.75 -12.83
N PRO A 407 -14.17 -11.34 -12.14
CA PRO A 407 -14.62 -12.71 -12.41
C PRO A 407 -15.57 -12.75 -13.64
N ASN A 408 -15.52 -11.76 -14.54
CA ASN A 408 -16.64 -10.96 -15.07
C ASN A 408 -17.22 -10.01 -13.99
N GLY A 409 -17.20 -8.67 -14.12
CA GLY A 409 -16.60 -7.88 -15.20
C GLY A 409 -17.00 -6.39 -15.25
N TRP A 410 -17.31 -5.79 -14.10
CA TRP A 410 -17.93 -4.47 -13.98
C TRP A 410 -17.64 -3.87 -12.61
N TYR A 411 -17.19 -2.62 -12.51
CA TYR A 411 -17.55 -1.65 -11.44
C TYR A 411 -16.89 -0.26 -11.64
N PHE A 412 -17.24 0.46 -12.72
CA PHE A 412 -17.21 1.94 -12.73
C PHE A 412 -18.11 2.50 -13.86
N SER A 413 -19.42 2.58 -13.61
CA SER A 413 -20.34 3.29 -14.53
C SER A 413 -21.45 4.07 -13.81
N SER A 414 -21.07 5.13 -13.10
CA SER A 414 -22.00 6.21 -12.75
C SER A 414 -21.27 7.45 -12.24
N TYR A 415 -20.69 8.27 -13.15
CA TYR A 415 -20.68 9.74 -12.98
C TYR A 415 -20.23 10.52 -14.24
N ALA A 416 -19.80 9.85 -15.29
CA ALA A 416 -19.40 10.48 -16.56
C ALA A 416 -20.38 10.19 -17.71
N ASP A 417 -21.68 10.44 -17.52
CA ASP A 417 -22.54 10.84 -18.65
C ASP A 417 -23.86 11.49 -18.19
N SER A 418 -23.88 12.82 -18.18
CA SER A 418 -25.10 13.62 -18.05
C SER A 418 -25.21 14.67 -19.14
N ASN A 419 -24.90 14.29 -20.39
CA ASN A 419 -25.32 15.03 -21.60
C ASN A 419 -25.11 14.20 -22.89
N HIS A 420 -25.97 13.22 -23.17
CA HIS A 420 -26.47 13.03 -24.54
C HIS A 420 -27.85 12.37 -24.56
N THR A 421 -28.65 12.73 -25.56
CA THR A 421 -30.09 12.49 -25.63
C THR A 421 -30.45 11.14 -26.23
N ASN A 422 -31.56 10.55 -25.75
CA ASN A 422 -32.31 9.43 -26.32
C ASN A 422 -32.11 9.17 -27.83
N ASP A 423 -31.96 7.90 -28.20
CA ASP A 423 -32.89 7.31 -29.18
C ASP A 423 -33.11 5.80 -28.95
N ASN A 424 -34.25 5.27 -29.38
CA ASN A 424 -34.65 3.86 -29.19
C ASN A 424 -34.31 2.98 -30.39
N GLY A 425 -34.05 1.69 -30.18
CA GLY A 425 -33.98 0.70 -31.27
C GLY A 425 -33.82 -0.77 -30.83
N ASP A 426 -34.88 -1.56 -30.99
CA ASP A 426 -34.84 -3.03 -30.89
C ASP A 426 -33.96 -3.69 -32.00
N GLN A 427 -33.30 -4.83 -31.72
CA GLN A 427 -33.71 -6.16 -32.23
C GLN A 427 -32.65 -7.29 -32.10
N ASN A 428 -33.11 -8.43 -31.55
CA ASN A 428 -32.79 -9.84 -31.86
C ASN A 428 -31.51 -10.24 -32.65
N GLY A 429 -30.65 -11.03 -31.98
CA GLY A 429 -30.42 -12.47 -32.27
C GLY A 429 -29.59 -12.92 -33.48
N GLY A 430 -28.58 -13.78 -33.24
CA GLY A 430 -27.94 -14.59 -34.29
C GLY A 430 -26.67 -15.36 -33.86
N ASP A 431 -26.73 -16.70 -33.91
CA ASP A 431 -25.53 -17.58 -33.82
C ASP A 431 -24.61 -17.41 -35.03
N SER A 432 -23.28 -17.42 -34.83
CA SER A 432 -22.37 -17.99 -35.84
C SER A 432 -21.05 -18.50 -35.24
N LYS A 433 -20.40 -19.44 -35.95
CA LYS A 433 -19.24 -20.21 -35.50
C LYS A 433 -17.92 -19.67 -36.04
N THR A 434 -16.85 -19.97 -35.29
CA THR A 434 -15.47 -20.22 -35.76
C THR A 434 -14.74 -19.14 -36.56
N ASN A 435 -13.57 -18.74 -36.05
CA ASN A 435 -12.35 -19.04 -36.80
C ASN A 435 -11.14 -19.29 -35.88
N LYS A 436 -10.27 -20.22 -36.30
CA LYS A 436 -8.88 -20.29 -35.83
C LYS A 436 -8.01 -19.42 -36.74
N ASP A 437 -6.97 -18.85 -36.15
CA ASP A 437 -5.60 -18.70 -36.70
C ASP A 437 -5.00 -17.34 -36.32
N ALA A 438 -4.17 -17.37 -35.27
CA ALA A 438 -3.29 -16.26 -34.88
C ALA A 438 -1.97 -16.84 -34.35
N SER A 439 -1.14 -17.39 -35.26
CA SER A 439 0.23 -17.78 -34.94
C SER A 439 1.13 -16.53 -34.91
N GLY A 440 1.11 -15.81 -33.77
CA GLY A 440 1.91 -14.60 -33.54
C GLY A 440 2.98 -14.80 -32.46
N SER A 441 4.26 -14.63 -32.82
CA SER A 441 5.41 -14.34 -31.95
C SER A 441 5.48 -14.95 -30.54
N ALA A 442 5.63 -16.27 -30.43
CA ALA A 442 6.02 -16.94 -29.17
C ALA A 442 7.46 -16.59 -28.68
N THR A 443 8.21 -15.75 -29.42
CA THR A 443 9.62 -15.43 -29.15
C THR A 443 9.83 -14.34 -28.10
N GLY A 444 8.88 -13.41 -27.91
CA GLY A 444 8.96 -12.38 -26.85
C GLY A 444 8.58 -12.91 -25.45
N VAL A 445 7.71 -13.92 -25.41
CA VAL A 445 7.22 -14.53 -24.16
C VAL A 445 8.33 -15.26 -23.40
N LEU A 446 9.23 -15.94 -24.13
CA LEU A 446 10.37 -16.64 -23.51
C LEU A 446 11.37 -15.68 -22.83
N SER A 447 11.57 -14.48 -23.36
CA SER A 447 12.50 -13.48 -22.77
C SER A 447 11.98 -12.88 -21.46
N ALA A 448 10.67 -12.63 -21.33
CA ALA A 448 10.10 -12.11 -20.08
C ALA A 448 10.14 -13.17 -18.96
N ALA A 449 9.79 -14.42 -19.27
CA ALA A 449 9.86 -15.52 -18.31
C ALA A 449 11.30 -15.82 -17.86
N THR A 450 12.29 -15.76 -18.77
CA THR A 450 13.70 -15.93 -18.38
C THR A 450 14.23 -14.76 -17.56
N ALA A 451 13.79 -13.52 -17.83
CA ALA A 451 14.13 -12.36 -17.00
C ALA A 451 13.63 -12.54 -15.55
N LEU A 452 12.39 -12.99 -15.34
CA LEU A 452 11.84 -13.29 -14.00
C LEU A 452 12.65 -14.37 -13.26
N THR A 453 13.02 -15.47 -13.92
CA THR A 453 13.89 -16.49 -13.29
C THR A 453 15.32 -15.99 -13.01
N GLY A 454 15.83 -15.05 -13.82
CA GLY A 454 17.11 -14.39 -13.56
C GLY A 454 17.03 -13.38 -12.41
N PHE A 455 15.88 -12.75 -12.21
CA PHE A 455 15.62 -11.77 -11.16
C PHE A 455 15.62 -12.41 -9.76
N ALA A 456 14.95 -13.55 -9.60
CA ALA A 456 15.04 -14.37 -8.39
C ALA A 456 16.48 -14.85 -8.10
N LEU A 457 17.32 -14.99 -9.14
CA LEU A 457 18.73 -15.33 -8.98
C LEU A 457 19.60 -14.12 -8.59
N LEU A 458 19.19 -12.89 -8.92
CA LEU A 458 19.94 -11.66 -8.63
C LEU A 458 19.83 -11.24 -7.16
N ILE A 459 18.68 -11.51 -6.53
CA ILE A 459 18.45 -11.31 -5.10
C ILE A 459 19.49 -12.08 -4.25
N ASN A 460 19.95 -13.25 -4.71
CA ASN A 460 20.97 -14.06 -4.04
C ASN A 460 22.40 -13.46 -4.01
N LEU A 461 22.64 -12.27 -4.58
CA LEU A 461 23.95 -11.61 -4.61
C LEU A 461 24.04 -10.32 -3.77
N LEU A 462 22.95 -9.92 -3.12
CA LEU A 462 22.85 -8.65 -2.37
C LEU A 462 22.34 -8.80 -0.91
N VAL A 463 22.24 -10.04 -0.42
CA VAL A 463 21.93 -10.39 0.98
C VAL A 463 23.13 -11.07 1.62
#